data_AF-A0AAF0CNU2-F1
#
_entry.id   AF-A0AAF0CNU2-F1
#
_cell.length_a   1.000
_cell.length_b   1.000
_cell.length_c   1.000
_cell.angle_alpha   90.00
_cell.angle_beta   90.00
_cell.angle_gamma   90.00
#
_symmetry.space_group_name_H-M   'P 1'
#
loop_
_entity.id
_entity.type
_entity.pdbx_description
1 polymer ?
#
loop_
_entity_poly.entity_id
_entity_poly.type
_entity_poly.pdbx_seq_one_letter_code
_entity_poly.pdbx_strand_id
1 'polypeptide(L)'
;MSSPSQVPETLLTDFTVDVPRAEYHRLLGYPPGHQPDERIDALIHLTTAWYATHGEPWIYLREATLDLSDDRLVIDGVTFNSPKLHAHLREAGATRVMLAAVGAGSAIADRSANLWRDQKPDEYFFAEVYGSAVVEHLVASLSGRICDLAEPAGLMAIPHYSPGYAGWDVSEQNRLFDLITGHLGHALPESLEVLSSGMLKPKKSLLGVFGLIERTPEALATPGLIPCERCAFEPCQYRRANYIHAAVALPEPPPLTTNAQYTVARKALGKWADQRLHIDTHDDGRISARFRFEGSTCSNMGHPLAFDYRIVLAPARDAHRVLETACDPAPGDTGYQQQCAYLRDADDTMASIAEPPPILGQPLDAILTWQRETRQSGCYCDATSRAHKWGLALETLHYALSQKPKS
;
A
#
# COMPACT_ATOMS: atom_id res chain seq x y z
N MET A 1 -39.10 29.44 23.04
CA MET A 1 -37.74 29.01 23.43
C MET A 1 -37.72 27.51 23.29
N SER A 2 -37.31 27.01 22.12
CA SER A 2 -37.17 25.57 21.90
C SER A 2 -36.01 25.09 22.76
N SER A 3 -36.21 24.04 23.56
CA SER A 3 -35.11 23.36 24.28
C SER A 3 -33.97 23.05 23.30
N PRO A 4 -32.70 23.22 23.70
CA PRO A 4 -31.61 22.69 22.90
C PRO A 4 -31.84 21.18 22.80
N SER A 5 -32.05 20.70 21.56
CA SER A 5 -32.04 19.28 21.27
C SER A 5 -30.75 18.70 21.85
N GLN A 6 -30.86 17.80 22.82
CA GLN A 6 -29.70 17.11 23.39
C GLN A 6 -28.93 16.47 22.24
N VAL A 7 -27.71 16.94 22.05
CA VAL A 7 -26.79 16.39 21.06
C VAL A 7 -26.44 14.97 21.50
N PRO A 8 -26.47 13.95 20.61
CA PRO A 8 -26.16 12.58 21.01
C PRO A 8 -24.76 12.47 21.60
N GLU A 9 -24.69 12.00 22.83
CA GLU A 9 -23.47 11.75 23.59
C GLU A 9 -23.47 10.30 24.06
N THR A 10 -22.32 9.62 23.97
CA THR A 10 -22.16 8.23 24.37
C THR A 10 -20.85 8.08 25.14
N LEU A 11 -20.93 7.51 26.34
CA LEU A 11 -19.78 7.06 27.13
C LEU A 11 -19.82 5.53 27.27
N LEU A 12 -18.68 4.89 27.00
CA LEU A 12 -18.47 3.47 27.13
C LEU A 12 -17.33 3.22 28.11
N THR A 13 -17.57 2.41 29.12
CA THR A 13 -16.58 2.01 30.15
C THR A 13 -16.53 0.49 30.36
N ASP A 14 -17.61 -0.21 30.05
CA ASP A 14 -17.80 -1.61 30.45
C ASP A 14 -17.64 -2.54 29.24
N PHE A 15 -16.42 -2.61 28.72
CA PHE A 15 -16.07 -3.50 27.61
C PHE A 15 -14.63 -3.96 27.68
N THR A 16 -14.35 -5.13 27.10
CA THR A 16 -13.01 -5.67 27.00
C THR A 16 -12.36 -5.26 25.69
N VAL A 17 -11.04 -5.11 25.71
CA VAL A 17 -10.24 -4.78 24.53
C VAL A 17 -9.34 -5.97 24.21
N ASP A 18 -9.52 -6.54 23.03
CA ASP A 18 -8.64 -7.56 22.47
C ASP A 18 -7.80 -6.94 21.36
N VAL A 19 -6.62 -6.42 21.72
CA VAL A 19 -5.71 -5.83 20.74
C VAL A 19 -5.14 -6.94 19.84
N PRO A 20 -5.34 -6.87 18.50
CA PRO A 20 -4.80 -7.86 17.60
C PRO A 20 -3.28 -7.98 17.75
N ARG A 21 -2.78 -9.21 17.84
CA ARG A 21 -1.36 -9.48 18.01
C ARG A 21 -0.49 -8.79 16.95
N ALA A 22 -0.97 -8.72 15.70
CA ALA A 22 -0.30 -8.03 14.62
C ALA A 22 -0.15 -6.51 14.86
N GLU A 23 -1.14 -5.86 15.49
CA GLU A 23 -1.08 -4.43 15.80
C GLU A 23 -0.07 -4.16 16.92
N TYR A 24 -0.03 -5.02 17.94
CA TYR A 24 0.96 -4.89 18.99
C TYR A 24 2.39 -5.14 18.46
N HIS A 25 2.59 -6.17 17.64
CA HIS A 25 3.86 -6.42 16.95
C HIS A 25 4.31 -5.23 16.09
N ARG A 26 3.39 -4.61 15.33
CA ARG A 26 3.68 -3.43 14.51
C ARG A 26 4.21 -2.27 15.36
N LEU A 27 3.59 -2.02 16.51
CA LEU A 27 4.01 -0.93 17.41
C LEU A 27 5.31 -1.25 18.16
N LEU A 28 5.60 -2.53 18.39
CA LEU A 28 6.91 -2.98 18.87
C LEU A 28 8.02 -2.86 17.81
N GLY A 29 7.68 -2.53 16.56
CA GLY A 29 8.63 -2.35 15.45
C GLY A 29 8.96 -3.62 14.68
N TYR A 30 8.19 -4.70 14.87
CA TYR A 30 8.40 -5.94 14.13
C TYR A 30 7.83 -5.88 12.71
N PRO A 31 8.54 -6.42 11.71
CA PRO A 31 7.99 -6.60 10.36
C PRO A 31 6.76 -7.52 10.35
N PRO A 32 5.84 -7.35 9.38
CA PRO A 32 4.72 -8.27 9.19
C PRO A 32 5.18 -9.73 9.08
N GLY A 33 4.53 -10.64 9.81
CA GLY A 33 4.85 -12.07 9.82
C GLY A 33 6.08 -12.47 10.63
N HIS A 34 6.80 -11.52 11.25
CA HIS A 34 7.92 -11.85 12.13
C HIS A 34 7.44 -12.62 13.38
N GLN A 35 8.19 -13.67 13.73
CA GLN A 35 7.99 -14.47 14.93
C GLN A 35 9.05 -14.11 15.98
N PRO A 36 8.67 -13.45 17.08
CA PRO A 36 9.60 -13.15 18.17
C PRO A 36 10.11 -14.43 18.84
N ASP A 37 11.27 -14.33 19.50
CA ASP A 37 11.75 -15.42 20.35
C ASP A 37 10.85 -15.65 21.59
N GLU A 38 11.08 -16.76 22.29
CA GLU A 38 10.28 -17.19 23.44
C GLU A 38 10.26 -16.15 24.58
N ARG A 39 11.36 -15.43 24.80
CA ARG A 39 11.45 -14.41 25.87
C ARG A 39 10.55 -13.23 25.53
N ILE A 40 10.63 -12.74 24.29
CA ILE A 40 9.78 -11.63 23.83
C ILE A 40 8.32 -12.05 23.83
N ASP A 41 8.01 -13.25 23.35
CA ASP A 41 6.66 -13.78 23.37
C ASP A 41 6.08 -13.84 24.79
N ALA A 42 6.88 -14.27 25.77
CA ALA A 42 6.48 -14.25 27.17
C ALA A 42 6.18 -12.83 27.68
N LEU A 43 6.97 -11.81 27.31
CA LEU A 43 6.71 -10.41 27.68
C LEU A 43 5.43 -9.84 27.06
N ILE A 44 5.17 -10.19 25.79
CA ILE A 44 3.93 -9.87 25.10
C ILE A 44 2.75 -10.48 25.86
N HIS A 45 2.82 -11.79 26.15
CA HIS A 45 1.78 -12.52 26.86
C HIS A 45 1.54 -12.01 28.29
N LEU A 46 2.61 -11.71 29.03
CA LEU A 46 2.50 -11.14 30.38
C LEU A 46 1.79 -9.78 30.36
N THR A 47 2.13 -8.93 29.39
CA THR A 47 1.54 -7.59 29.27
C THR A 47 0.06 -7.64 28.88
N THR A 48 -0.29 -8.47 27.89
CA THR A 48 -1.68 -8.62 27.43
C THR A 48 -2.56 -9.23 28.53
N ALA A 49 -2.08 -10.27 29.22
CA ALA A 49 -2.81 -10.90 30.31
C ALA A 49 -3.00 -9.96 31.51
N TRP A 50 -1.99 -9.13 31.81
CA TRP A 50 -2.12 -8.12 32.86
C TRP A 50 -3.19 -7.07 32.50
N TYR A 51 -3.16 -6.54 31.27
CA TYR A 51 -4.15 -5.54 30.86
C TYR A 51 -5.57 -6.13 30.78
N ALA A 52 -5.73 -7.38 30.34
CA ALA A 52 -7.04 -8.04 30.32
C ALA A 52 -7.70 -8.15 31.71
N THR A 53 -6.92 -8.07 32.78
CA THR A 53 -7.39 -8.19 34.17
C THR A 53 -7.47 -6.86 34.92
N HIS A 54 -6.71 -5.84 34.50
CA HIS A 54 -6.58 -4.55 35.22
C HIS A 54 -6.89 -3.32 34.35
N GLY A 55 -7.03 -3.48 33.04
CA GLY A 55 -7.28 -2.39 32.12
C GLY A 55 -8.70 -1.85 32.27
N GLU A 56 -8.82 -0.53 32.26
CA GLU A 56 -10.08 0.20 32.36
C GLU A 56 -10.22 1.13 31.15
N PRO A 57 -10.36 0.57 29.93
CA PRO A 57 -10.49 1.37 28.72
C PRO A 57 -11.82 2.12 28.71
N TRP A 58 -11.82 3.30 28.10
CA TRP A 58 -13.03 4.08 27.94
C TRP A 58 -13.05 4.84 26.62
N ILE A 59 -14.27 5.08 26.14
CA ILE A 59 -14.56 5.82 24.92
C ILE A 59 -15.65 6.83 25.24
N TYR A 60 -15.41 8.07 24.83
CA TYR A 60 -16.39 9.14 24.79
C TYR A 60 -16.62 9.58 23.35
N LEU A 61 -17.88 9.71 22.96
CA LEU A 61 -18.30 10.19 21.65
C LEU A 61 -19.37 11.27 21.81
N ARG A 62 -19.24 12.36 21.07
CA ARG A 62 -20.26 13.41 21.00
C ARG A 62 -20.36 13.92 19.58
N GLU A 63 -21.56 13.92 19.04
CA GLU A 63 -21.78 14.53 17.73
C GLU A 63 -21.64 16.06 17.82
N ALA A 64 -21.21 16.72 16.76
CA ALA A 64 -21.09 18.18 16.73
C ALA A 64 -21.44 18.75 15.36
N THR A 65 -21.88 20.00 15.37
CA THR A 65 -22.15 20.78 14.16
C THR A 65 -20.84 21.13 13.45
N LEU A 66 -20.90 21.20 12.12
CA LEU A 66 -19.77 21.49 11.26
C LEU A 66 -20.13 22.65 10.32
N ASP A 67 -19.25 23.64 10.26
CA ASP A 67 -19.30 24.72 9.27
C ASP A 67 -17.93 24.82 8.59
N LEU A 68 -17.95 24.70 7.26
CA LEU A 68 -16.81 24.75 6.36
C LEU A 68 -16.88 25.95 5.39
N SER A 69 -17.72 26.94 5.70
CA SER A 69 -17.87 28.15 4.90
C SER A 69 -16.66 29.09 5.04
N ASP A 70 -16.44 29.93 4.02
CA ASP A 70 -15.36 30.92 3.97
C ASP A 70 -13.94 30.36 4.23
N ASP A 71 -13.68 29.11 3.81
CA ASP A 71 -12.43 28.38 4.06
C ASP A 71 -12.05 28.26 5.56
N ARG A 72 -13.05 28.32 6.46
CA ARG A 72 -12.86 28.16 7.90
C ARG A 72 -13.34 26.79 8.36
N LEU A 73 -12.59 26.17 9.27
CA LEU A 73 -13.05 24.98 9.98
C LEU A 73 -13.67 25.41 11.31
N VAL A 74 -14.99 25.30 11.42
CA VAL A 74 -15.73 25.64 12.64
C VAL A 74 -16.52 24.42 13.11
N ILE A 75 -16.31 24.01 14.36
CA ILE A 75 -17.01 22.88 14.99
C ILE A 75 -17.71 23.41 16.25
N ASP A 76 -19.03 23.29 16.32
CA ASP A 76 -19.84 23.85 17.41
C ASP A 76 -19.51 25.33 17.73
N GLY A 77 -19.31 26.13 16.68
CA GLY A 77 -18.96 27.55 16.78
C GLY A 77 -17.51 27.84 17.17
N VAL A 78 -16.69 26.81 17.41
CA VAL A 78 -15.26 26.95 17.71
C VAL A 78 -14.43 26.82 16.44
N THR A 79 -13.61 27.84 16.15
CA THR A 79 -12.73 27.84 14.97
C THR A 79 -11.42 27.11 15.25
N PHE A 80 -11.01 26.24 14.32
CA PHE A 80 -9.73 25.54 14.32
C PHE A 80 -8.90 25.94 13.11
N ASN A 81 -7.58 26.01 13.30
CA ASN A 81 -6.63 26.23 12.20
C ASN A 81 -6.03 24.90 11.75
N SER A 82 -6.76 24.22 10.87
CA SER A 82 -6.31 22.95 10.30
C SER A 82 -6.64 22.85 8.81
N PRO A 83 -5.80 23.40 7.90
CA PRO A 83 -6.06 23.37 6.46
C PRO A 83 -6.21 21.95 5.91
N LYS A 84 -5.50 20.97 6.49
CA LYS A 84 -5.58 19.56 6.05
C LYS A 84 -6.87 18.89 6.51
N LEU A 85 -7.32 19.14 7.75
CA LEU A 85 -8.63 18.66 8.21
C LEU A 85 -9.77 19.32 7.44
N HIS A 86 -9.70 20.64 7.25
CA HIS A 86 -10.68 21.38 6.46
C HIS A 86 -10.83 20.79 5.05
N ALA A 87 -9.71 20.58 4.34
CA ALA A 87 -9.73 19.94 3.02
C ALA A 87 -10.28 18.51 3.08
N HIS A 88 -9.84 17.71 4.06
CA HIS A 88 -10.30 16.33 4.23
C HIS A 88 -11.83 16.23 4.42
N LEU A 89 -12.40 17.07 5.29
CA LEU A 89 -13.84 17.12 5.54
C LEU A 89 -14.61 17.64 4.33
N ARG A 90 -14.10 18.70 3.68
CA ARG A 90 -14.74 19.32 2.52
C ARG A 90 -14.76 18.39 1.31
N GLU A 91 -13.62 17.77 0.97
CA GLU A 91 -13.48 16.84 -0.14
C GLU A 91 -14.39 15.61 0.04
N ALA A 92 -14.54 15.13 1.27
CA ALA A 92 -15.39 13.99 1.59
C ALA A 92 -16.89 14.34 1.66
N GLY A 93 -17.25 15.63 1.59
CA GLY A 93 -18.64 16.07 1.73
C GLY A 93 -19.20 15.92 3.15
N ALA A 94 -18.37 16.13 4.17
CA ALA A 94 -18.80 16.02 5.57
C ALA A 94 -19.82 17.10 5.91
N THR A 95 -20.92 16.68 6.54
CA THR A 95 -22.02 17.56 6.96
C THR A 95 -22.04 17.78 8.47
N ARG A 96 -21.46 16.85 9.23
CA ARG A 96 -21.35 16.85 10.69
C ARG A 96 -20.02 16.24 11.08
N VAL A 97 -19.68 16.29 12.36
CA VAL A 97 -18.52 15.57 12.91
C VAL A 97 -18.90 14.80 14.17
N MET A 98 -18.15 13.75 14.46
CA MET A 98 -18.14 13.07 15.75
C MET A 98 -16.84 13.42 16.46
N LEU A 99 -16.95 14.08 17.62
CA LEU A 99 -15.84 14.30 18.53
C LEU A 99 -15.62 13.03 19.36
N ALA A 100 -14.36 12.65 19.54
CA ALA A 100 -13.98 11.49 20.31
C ALA A 100 -12.92 11.84 21.36
N ALA A 101 -13.08 11.28 22.55
CA ALA A 101 -12.01 11.14 23.53
C ALA A 101 -11.90 9.67 23.92
N VAL A 102 -10.68 9.14 23.95
CA VAL A 102 -10.42 7.71 24.18
C VAL A 102 -9.28 7.57 25.17
N GLY A 103 -9.36 6.59 26.06
CA GLY A 103 -8.28 6.25 26.97
C GLY A 103 -8.11 4.73 27.13
N ALA A 104 -6.87 4.29 27.31
CA ALA A 104 -6.54 2.93 27.75
C ALA A 104 -6.67 2.76 29.28
N GLY A 105 -7.18 3.78 29.98
CA GLY A 105 -7.18 3.85 31.44
C GLY A 105 -5.80 4.15 32.04
N SER A 106 -5.80 4.83 33.18
CA SER A 106 -4.60 5.20 33.93
C SER A 106 -3.80 3.99 34.44
N ALA A 107 -4.45 2.85 34.68
CA ALA A 107 -3.83 1.64 35.21
C ALA A 107 -2.58 1.20 34.41
N ILE A 108 -2.63 1.21 33.07
CA ILE A 108 -1.48 0.80 32.24
C ILE A 108 -0.33 1.82 32.28
N ALA A 109 -0.65 3.11 32.39
CA ALA A 109 0.34 4.18 32.55
C ALA A 109 1.00 4.12 33.94
N ASP A 110 0.22 3.85 34.98
CA ASP A 110 0.74 3.67 36.33
C ASP A 110 1.62 2.42 36.42
N ARG A 111 1.21 1.32 35.76
CA ARG A 111 2.05 0.13 35.67
C ARG A 111 3.36 0.40 34.94
N SER A 112 3.34 1.09 33.80
CA SER A 112 4.59 1.41 33.08
C SER A 112 5.50 2.28 33.97
N ALA A 113 4.95 3.29 34.65
CA ALA A 113 5.71 4.11 35.60
C ALA A 113 6.29 3.31 36.79
N ASN A 114 5.54 2.34 37.32
CA ASN A 114 6.03 1.43 38.37
C ASN A 114 7.19 0.55 37.86
N LEU A 115 7.03 -0.09 36.70
CA LEU A 115 8.06 -0.95 36.09
C LEU A 115 9.37 -0.19 35.83
N TRP A 116 9.28 1.07 35.41
CA TRP A 116 10.44 1.92 35.24
C TRP A 116 11.16 2.19 36.57
N ARG A 117 10.41 2.52 37.63
CA ARG A 117 10.96 2.73 39.00
C ARG A 117 11.61 1.47 39.55
N ASP A 118 11.04 0.31 39.25
CA ASP A 118 11.53 -1.01 39.67
C ASP A 118 12.73 -1.49 38.83
N GLN A 119 13.27 -0.65 37.93
CA GLN A 119 14.40 -0.96 37.06
C GLN A 119 14.16 -2.16 36.13
N LYS A 120 12.92 -2.29 35.62
CA LYS A 120 12.50 -3.30 34.65
C LYS A 120 12.23 -2.66 33.28
N PRO A 121 13.28 -2.18 32.56
CA PRO A 121 13.10 -1.42 31.33
C PRO A 121 12.42 -2.21 30.21
N ASP A 122 12.66 -3.52 30.15
CA ASP A 122 12.03 -4.42 29.17
C ASP A 122 10.53 -4.47 29.41
N GLU A 123 10.09 -4.92 30.60
CA GLU A 123 8.65 -4.98 30.94
C GLU A 123 7.97 -3.60 30.80
N TYR A 124 8.65 -2.52 31.19
CA TYR A 124 8.18 -1.16 30.99
C TYR A 124 7.88 -0.87 29.52
N PHE A 125 8.82 -1.16 28.62
CA PHE A 125 8.68 -0.89 27.20
C PHE A 125 7.45 -1.63 26.62
N PHE A 126 7.27 -2.90 26.97
CA PHE A 126 6.12 -3.67 26.52
C PHE A 126 4.79 -3.08 27.04
N ALA A 127 4.69 -2.73 28.32
CA ALA A 127 3.49 -2.09 28.88
C ALA A 127 3.20 -0.71 28.25
N GLU A 128 4.23 0.10 28.06
CA GLU A 128 4.14 1.43 27.47
C GLU A 128 3.67 1.37 26.01
N VAL A 129 4.20 0.42 25.21
CA VAL A 129 3.77 0.21 23.82
C VAL A 129 2.37 -0.38 23.76
N TYR A 130 2.03 -1.30 24.68
CA TYR A 130 0.70 -1.92 24.70
C TYR A 130 -0.41 -0.91 25.01
N GLY A 131 -0.18 0.03 25.94
CA GLY A 131 -1.14 1.11 26.18
C GLY A 131 -1.41 1.97 24.94
N SER A 132 -0.40 2.20 24.09
CA SER A 132 -0.62 2.85 22.79
C SER A 132 -1.41 1.95 21.83
N ALA A 133 -1.11 0.65 21.81
CA ALA A 133 -1.81 -0.32 20.97
C ALA A 133 -3.30 -0.43 21.31
N VAL A 134 -3.65 -0.32 22.59
CA VAL A 134 -5.04 -0.24 23.04
C VAL A 134 -5.74 0.98 22.44
N VAL A 135 -5.21 2.20 22.65
CA VAL A 135 -5.83 3.43 22.12
C VAL A 135 -5.98 3.36 20.60
N GLU A 136 -4.94 2.91 19.92
CA GLU A 136 -4.93 2.77 18.47
C GLU A 136 -5.97 1.76 17.97
N HIS A 137 -6.11 0.62 18.65
CA HIS A 137 -7.14 -0.37 18.33
C HIS A 137 -8.55 0.17 18.59
N LEU A 138 -8.77 0.85 19.72
CA LEU A 138 -10.03 1.50 20.05
C LEU A 138 -10.44 2.47 18.94
N VAL A 139 -9.53 3.36 18.56
CA VAL A 139 -9.77 4.38 17.53
C VAL A 139 -9.98 3.75 16.14
N ALA A 140 -9.27 2.67 15.81
CA ALA A 140 -9.50 1.92 14.57
C ALA A 140 -10.89 1.26 14.56
N SER A 141 -11.37 0.77 15.71
CA SER A 141 -12.71 0.17 15.86
C SER A 141 -13.83 1.21 15.92
N LEU A 142 -13.50 2.46 16.26
CA LEU A 142 -14.49 3.54 16.43
C LEU A 142 -15.24 3.84 15.15
N SER A 143 -14.61 3.78 13.97
CA SER A 143 -15.30 4.09 12.71
C SER A 143 -16.55 3.22 12.52
N GLY A 144 -16.48 1.91 12.82
CA GLY A 144 -17.64 1.01 12.75
C GLY A 144 -18.74 1.41 13.73
N ARG A 145 -18.38 1.67 14.98
CA ARG A 145 -19.34 2.09 16.02
C ARG A 145 -19.99 3.44 15.72
N ILE A 146 -19.22 4.40 15.22
CA ILE A 146 -19.73 5.71 14.82
C ILE A 146 -20.67 5.55 13.62
N CYS A 147 -20.36 4.67 12.67
CA CYS A 147 -21.28 4.33 11.58
C CYS A 147 -22.60 3.74 12.11
N ASP A 148 -22.57 2.84 13.10
CA ASP A 148 -23.79 2.28 13.69
C ASP A 148 -24.64 3.38 14.37
N LEU A 149 -24.00 4.30 15.09
CA LEU A 149 -24.67 5.44 15.73
C LEU A 149 -25.25 6.43 14.72
N ALA A 150 -24.59 6.59 13.57
CA ALA A 150 -24.96 7.55 12.53
C ALA A 150 -25.89 6.97 11.46
N GLU A 151 -26.10 5.65 11.45
CA GLU A 151 -26.95 4.93 10.47
C GLU A 151 -28.38 5.47 10.40
N PRO A 152 -29.09 5.78 11.51
CA PRO A 152 -30.45 6.33 11.45
C PRO A 152 -30.53 7.67 10.73
N ALA A 153 -29.43 8.42 10.67
CA ALA A 153 -29.31 9.68 9.94
C ALA A 153 -28.82 9.49 8.49
N GLY A 154 -28.60 8.25 8.04
CA GLY A 154 -28.06 7.94 6.71
C GLY A 154 -26.58 8.31 6.55
N LEU A 155 -25.84 8.44 7.65
CA LEU A 155 -24.46 8.91 7.65
C LEU A 155 -23.47 7.77 7.94
N MET A 156 -22.21 7.98 7.57
CA MET A 156 -21.07 7.13 7.90
C MET A 156 -19.85 7.95 8.32
N ALA A 157 -18.97 7.36 9.13
CA ALA A 157 -17.75 8.00 9.59
C ALA A 157 -16.60 7.82 8.59
N ILE A 158 -15.83 8.88 8.37
CA ILE A 158 -14.50 8.81 7.75
C ILE A 158 -13.40 8.82 8.82
N PRO A 159 -12.16 8.39 8.51
CA PRO A 159 -11.09 8.31 9.50
C PRO A 159 -10.83 9.62 10.24
N HIS A 160 -10.51 9.50 11.52
CA HIS A 160 -10.30 10.66 12.38
C HIS A 160 -9.08 11.50 12.00
N TYR A 161 -9.09 12.73 12.47
CA TYR A 161 -7.95 13.64 12.51
C TYR A 161 -7.78 14.20 13.93
N SER A 162 -6.54 14.50 14.31
CA SER A 162 -6.20 14.98 15.65
C SER A 162 -5.13 16.08 15.59
N PRO A 163 -5.10 17.04 16.54
CA PRO A 163 -4.00 17.98 16.69
C PRO A 163 -2.64 17.26 16.80
N GLY A 164 -1.63 17.77 16.10
CA GLY A 164 -0.33 17.11 15.93
C GLY A 164 -0.21 16.32 14.61
N TYR A 165 -1.31 16.05 13.90
CA TYR A 165 -1.25 15.55 12.52
C TYR A 165 -0.82 16.66 11.56
N ALA A 166 -0.39 16.26 10.36
CA ALA A 166 0.11 17.21 9.35
C ALA A 166 -0.89 18.34 9.08
N GLY A 167 -0.48 19.59 9.28
CA GLY A 167 -1.36 20.74 9.07
C GLY A 167 -2.40 20.95 10.16
N TRP A 168 -2.24 20.36 11.36
CA TRP A 168 -2.96 20.76 12.57
C TRP A 168 -1.99 20.90 13.75
N ASP A 169 -1.81 22.12 14.24
CA ASP A 169 -0.87 22.41 15.32
C ASP A 169 -1.31 21.75 16.64
N VAL A 170 -0.38 21.08 17.33
CA VAL A 170 -0.63 20.39 18.61
C VAL A 170 -1.08 21.34 19.72
N SER A 171 -0.75 22.63 19.63
CA SER A 171 -1.22 23.65 20.59
C SER A 171 -2.75 23.80 20.60
N GLU A 172 -3.45 23.44 19.51
CA GLU A 172 -4.91 23.43 19.47
C GLU A 172 -5.55 22.23 20.21
N GLN A 173 -4.75 21.31 20.77
CA GLN A 173 -5.25 20.22 21.61
C GLN A 173 -6.06 20.72 22.81
N ASN A 174 -5.63 21.81 23.46
CA ASN A 174 -6.38 22.43 24.56
C ASN A 174 -7.76 22.91 24.08
N ARG A 175 -7.83 23.52 22.90
CA ARG A 175 -9.08 24.00 22.32
C ARG A 175 -10.03 22.85 21.99
N LEU A 176 -9.52 21.74 21.46
CA LEU A 176 -10.32 20.55 21.20
C LEU A 176 -10.80 19.90 22.50
N PHE A 177 -9.93 19.84 23.52
CA PHE A 177 -10.29 19.35 24.85
C PHE A 177 -11.38 20.19 25.49
N ASP A 178 -11.28 21.52 25.46
CA ASP A 178 -12.29 22.43 26.00
C ASP A 178 -13.63 22.27 25.27
N LEU A 179 -13.60 22.07 23.95
CA LEU A 179 -14.79 21.80 23.14
C LEU A 179 -15.48 20.48 23.54
N ILE A 180 -14.70 19.44 23.81
CA ILE A 180 -15.20 18.14 24.24
C ILE A 180 -15.74 18.22 25.67
N THR A 181 -14.97 18.79 26.60
CA THR A 181 -15.25 18.78 28.03
C THR A 181 -16.25 19.84 28.47
N GLY A 182 -16.33 20.98 27.77
CA GLY A 182 -17.22 22.08 28.10
C GLY A 182 -18.72 21.76 27.99
N HIS A 183 -19.07 20.65 27.34
CA HIS A 183 -20.45 20.20 27.14
C HIS A 183 -20.70 18.78 27.62
N LEU A 184 -19.84 18.25 28.49
CA LEU A 184 -20.00 16.91 29.05
C LEU A 184 -21.32 16.79 29.83
N GLY A 185 -22.18 15.86 29.42
CA GLY A 185 -23.38 15.50 30.19
C GLY A 185 -23.07 14.68 31.45
N HIS A 186 -21.86 14.12 31.53
CA HIS A 186 -21.38 13.28 32.63
C HIS A 186 -19.87 13.44 32.81
N ALA A 187 -19.34 13.16 34.01
CA ALA A 187 -17.91 13.14 34.23
C ALA A 187 -17.22 12.08 33.34
N LEU A 188 -16.00 12.35 32.89
CA LEU A 188 -15.16 11.31 32.29
C LEU A 188 -14.82 10.26 33.36
N PRO A 189 -14.60 8.99 32.98
CA PRO A 189 -14.30 7.90 33.91
C PRO A 189 -13.02 8.14 34.71
N GLU A 190 -12.10 8.91 34.14
CA GLU A 190 -10.87 9.35 34.79
C GLU A 190 -10.54 10.80 34.46
N SER A 191 -9.61 11.38 35.23
CA SER A 191 -9.11 12.72 34.99
C SER A 191 -8.27 12.76 33.72
N LEU A 192 -8.78 13.41 32.68
CA LEU A 192 -8.02 13.74 31.48
C LEU A 192 -7.57 15.20 31.54
N GLU A 193 -6.28 15.43 31.38
CA GLU A 193 -5.65 16.77 31.36
C GLU A 193 -4.85 16.97 30.08
N VAL A 194 -4.85 18.19 29.54
CA VAL A 194 -3.92 18.62 28.49
C VAL A 194 -2.81 19.43 29.14
N LEU A 195 -1.58 18.96 29.03
CA LEU A 195 -0.40 19.68 29.53
C LEU A 195 -0.10 20.89 28.63
N SER A 196 0.73 21.81 29.11
CA SER A 196 1.15 23.00 28.34
C SER A 196 1.85 22.67 27.02
N SER A 197 2.40 21.45 26.89
CA SER A 197 3.01 20.94 25.65
C SER A 197 2.00 20.40 24.63
N GLY A 198 0.71 20.32 24.97
CA GLY A 198 -0.32 19.63 24.18
C GLY A 198 -0.38 18.11 24.42
N MET A 199 0.49 17.56 25.27
CA MET A 199 0.44 16.14 25.66
C MET A 199 -0.76 15.87 26.58
N LEU A 200 -1.41 14.72 26.41
CA LEU A 200 -2.48 14.27 27.29
C LEU A 200 -1.94 13.54 28.52
N LYS A 201 -2.65 13.65 29.64
CA LYS A 201 -2.45 12.87 30.86
C LYS A 201 -3.79 12.24 31.28
N PRO A 202 -3.91 10.90 31.34
CA PRO A 202 -2.87 9.90 31.06
C PRO A 202 -2.32 9.95 29.63
N LYS A 203 -1.05 9.52 29.46
CA LYS A 203 -0.37 9.56 28.15
C LYS A 203 -1.04 8.65 27.11
N LYS A 204 -1.74 7.62 27.56
CA LYS A 204 -2.42 6.63 26.71
C LYS A 204 -3.87 7.04 26.49
N SER A 205 -4.02 8.25 25.95
CA SER A 205 -5.30 8.85 25.60
C SER A 205 -5.19 9.54 24.25
N LEU A 206 -6.33 9.76 23.60
CA LEU A 206 -6.42 10.43 22.30
C LEU A 206 -7.69 11.29 22.23
N LEU A 207 -7.57 12.48 21.65
CA LEU A 207 -8.70 13.30 21.20
C LEU A 207 -8.73 13.30 19.69
N GLY A 208 -9.91 13.20 19.08
CA GLY A 208 -10.03 13.15 17.63
C GLY A 208 -11.36 13.66 17.11
N VAL A 209 -11.36 14.03 15.82
CA VAL A 209 -12.52 14.48 15.07
C VAL A 209 -12.72 13.54 13.89
N PHE A 210 -13.88 12.89 13.82
CA PHE A 210 -14.30 12.06 12.69
C PHE A 210 -15.31 12.84 11.86
N GLY A 211 -15.12 12.92 10.54
CA GLY A 211 -16.13 13.48 9.65
C GLY A 211 -17.31 12.53 9.48
N LEU A 212 -18.53 13.07 9.40
CA LEU A 212 -19.73 12.31 9.07
C LEU A 212 -20.24 12.73 7.69
N ILE A 213 -20.29 11.77 6.78
CA ILE A 213 -20.66 11.96 5.37
C ILE A 213 -21.92 11.14 5.05
N GLU A 214 -22.61 11.48 3.97
CA GLU A 214 -23.73 10.68 3.49
C GLU A 214 -23.26 9.28 3.08
N ARG A 215 -24.00 8.24 3.51
CA ARG A 215 -23.67 6.85 3.22
C ARG A 215 -24.15 6.47 1.81
N THR A 216 -23.31 6.69 0.82
CA THR A 216 -23.55 6.29 -0.58
C THR A 216 -22.63 5.16 -1.03
N PRO A 217 -22.99 4.39 -2.08
CA PRO A 217 -22.08 3.40 -2.68
C PRO A 217 -20.74 4.00 -3.11
N GLU A 218 -20.73 5.24 -3.60
CA GLU A 218 -19.53 5.96 -4.00
C GLU A 218 -18.63 6.30 -2.80
N ALA A 219 -19.24 6.73 -1.67
CA ALA A 219 -18.53 7.00 -0.43
C ALA A 219 -17.82 5.75 0.12
N LEU A 220 -18.50 4.60 0.08
CA LEU A 220 -17.92 3.30 0.50
C LEU A 220 -16.76 2.84 -0.40
N ALA A 221 -16.72 3.31 -1.64
CA ALA A 221 -15.68 2.98 -2.61
C ALA A 221 -14.55 4.01 -2.69
N THR A 222 -14.57 5.07 -1.87
CA THR A 222 -13.63 6.20 -1.97
C THR A 222 -12.23 5.82 -1.44
N PRO A 223 -11.19 5.75 -2.30
CA PRO A 223 -9.83 5.50 -1.86
C PRO A 223 -9.19 6.76 -1.23
N GLY A 224 -8.20 6.56 -0.36
CA GLY A 224 -7.44 7.67 0.23
C GLY A 224 -8.11 8.30 1.44
N LEU A 225 -9.08 7.64 2.06
CA LEU A 225 -9.67 8.08 3.33
C LEU A 225 -8.73 7.78 4.51
N ILE A 226 -7.83 6.80 4.39
CA ILE A 226 -6.85 6.48 5.42
C ILE A 226 -5.64 7.42 5.25
N PRO A 227 -5.22 8.19 6.28
CA PRO A 227 -4.08 9.11 6.15
C PRO A 227 -2.78 8.46 5.67
N CYS A 228 -2.54 7.18 6.02
CA CYS A 228 -1.39 6.41 5.52
C CYS A 228 -1.40 6.25 4.00
N GLU A 229 -2.58 6.19 3.36
CA GLU A 229 -2.70 6.10 1.91
C GLU A 229 -2.22 7.40 1.23
N ARG A 230 -2.20 8.55 1.91
CA ARG A 230 -1.73 9.83 1.35
C ARG A 230 -0.37 10.29 1.92
N CYS A 231 0.28 9.48 2.76
CA CYS A 231 1.56 9.82 3.38
C CYS A 231 2.74 9.35 2.53
N ALA A 232 3.49 10.30 1.94
CA ALA A 232 4.66 10.03 1.09
C ALA A 232 5.95 9.65 1.85
N PHE A 233 5.91 9.54 3.18
CA PHE A 233 7.08 9.12 3.98
C PHE A 233 7.34 7.61 3.84
N GLU A 234 8.15 7.21 2.86
CA GLU A 234 8.38 5.80 2.50
C GLU A 234 8.90 4.90 3.64
N PRO A 235 9.90 5.28 4.48
CA PRO A 235 10.46 4.37 5.47
C PRO A 235 9.61 4.25 6.77
N CYS A 236 8.30 4.51 6.68
CA CYS A 236 7.42 4.41 7.84
C CYS A 236 7.12 2.95 8.21
N GLN A 237 7.86 2.41 9.19
CA GLN A 237 7.61 1.07 9.76
C GLN A 237 6.22 0.92 10.41
N TYR A 238 5.54 2.03 10.69
CA TYR A 238 4.23 2.06 11.33
C TYR A 238 3.06 2.20 10.34
N ARG A 239 3.31 2.15 9.04
CA ARG A 239 2.31 2.36 7.98
C ARG A 239 1.19 1.31 8.05
N ARG A 240 -0.07 1.77 8.05
CA ARG A 240 -1.27 0.91 8.14
C ARG A 240 -1.84 0.48 6.79
N ALA A 241 -1.63 1.29 5.77
CA ALA A 241 -2.07 1.06 4.41
C ALA A 241 -0.98 1.54 3.45
N ASN A 242 -0.84 0.86 2.31
CA ASN A 242 0.11 1.26 1.28
C ASN A 242 -0.13 2.71 0.88
N TYR A 243 0.95 3.47 0.65
CA TYR A 243 0.82 4.79 0.05
C TYR A 243 0.14 4.62 -1.32
N ILE A 244 -1.06 5.17 -1.44
CA ILE A 244 -1.73 5.35 -2.72
C ILE A 244 -1.16 6.66 -3.25
N HIS A 245 -0.32 6.58 -4.28
CA HIS A 245 0.03 7.77 -5.05
C HIS A 245 -1.26 8.52 -5.32
N ALA A 246 -1.37 9.77 -4.85
CA ALA A 246 -2.52 10.61 -5.18
C ALA A 246 -2.76 10.42 -6.67
N ALA A 247 -3.94 9.90 -7.03
CA ALA A 247 -4.30 9.73 -8.41
C ALA A 247 -4.43 11.13 -9.02
N VAL A 248 -3.29 11.74 -9.37
CA VAL A 248 -3.18 12.31 -10.70
C VAL A 248 -3.70 11.20 -11.57
N ALA A 249 -4.81 11.44 -12.27
CA ALA A 249 -5.21 10.59 -13.36
C ALA A 249 -3.98 10.48 -14.26
N LEU A 250 -3.16 9.45 -14.04
CA LEU A 250 -2.11 9.10 -14.95
C LEU A 250 -2.91 8.77 -16.20
N PRO A 251 -2.63 9.44 -17.32
CA PRO A 251 -3.24 9.04 -18.57
C PRO A 251 -3.05 7.53 -18.66
N GLU A 252 -4.12 6.80 -19.01
CA GLU A 252 -4.02 5.38 -19.31
C GLU A 252 -2.71 5.17 -20.08
N PRO A 253 -1.82 4.26 -19.63
CA PRO A 253 -0.53 4.11 -20.29
C PRO A 253 -0.80 3.97 -21.78
N PRO A 254 -0.06 4.73 -22.62
CA PRO A 254 -0.39 4.83 -24.02
C PRO A 254 -0.48 3.41 -24.60
N PRO A 255 -1.53 3.10 -25.39
CA PRO A 255 -1.65 1.80 -26.01
C PRO A 255 -0.39 1.52 -26.84
N LEU A 256 -0.05 0.24 -27.00
CA LEU A 256 1.09 -0.18 -27.82
C LEU A 256 1.09 0.56 -29.16
N THR A 257 2.27 1.02 -29.60
CA THR A 257 2.39 1.79 -30.83
C THR A 257 2.03 0.93 -32.07
N THR A 258 0.84 1.14 -32.64
CA THR A 258 0.33 0.35 -33.78
C THR A 258 1.08 0.60 -35.11
N ASN A 259 1.56 1.83 -35.30
CA ASN A 259 2.36 2.25 -36.46
C ASN A 259 3.88 2.29 -36.17
N ALA A 260 4.35 1.37 -35.34
CA ALA A 260 5.76 1.26 -34.98
C ALA A 260 6.69 1.01 -36.19
N GLN A 261 7.88 1.61 -36.13
CA GLN A 261 8.99 1.26 -37.02
C GLN A 261 9.82 0.18 -36.34
N TYR A 262 10.01 -0.94 -37.04
CA TYR A 262 10.74 -2.10 -36.55
C TYR A 262 12.08 -2.23 -37.28
N THR A 263 13.08 -2.83 -36.63
CA THR A 263 14.34 -3.18 -37.30
C THR A 263 14.14 -4.32 -38.30
N VAL A 264 13.13 -5.17 -38.08
CA VAL A 264 12.73 -6.25 -38.98
C VAL A 264 11.58 -5.80 -39.88
N ALA A 265 11.60 -6.23 -41.15
CA ALA A 265 10.48 -5.99 -42.07
C ALA A 265 9.16 -6.56 -41.53
N ARG A 266 8.08 -5.77 -41.56
CA ARG A 266 6.73 -6.16 -41.07
C ARG A 266 6.22 -7.49 -41.63
N LYS A 267 6.55 -7.81 -42.89
CA LYS A 267 6.19 -9.10 -43.52
C LYS A 267 6.83 -10.29 -42.80
N ALA A 268 8.07 -10.16 -42.35
CA ALA A 268 8.76 -11.21 -41.59
C ALA A 268 8.19 -11.32 -40.17
N LEU A 269 7.90 -10.18 -39.52
CA LEU A 269 7.25 -10.16 -38.21
C LEU A 269 5.87 -10.83 -38.24
N GLY A 270 5.05 -10.57 -39.26
CA GLY A 270 3.77 -11.26 -39.44
C GLY A 270 3.93 -12.77 -39.58
N LYS A 271 4.84 -13.22 -40.47
CA LYS A 271 5.12 -14.65 -40.64
C LYS A 271 5.59 -15.30 -39.34
N TRP A 272 6.44 -14.63 -38.56
CA TRP A 272 6.94 -15.18 -37.31
C TRP A 272 5.91 -15.13 -36.18
N ALA A 273 5.06 -14.10 -36.14
CA ALA A 273 3.94 -14.05 -35.21
C ALA A 273 3.01 -15.26 -35.43
N ASP A 274 2.76 -15.65 -36.68
CA ASP A 274 1.90 -16.79 -37.00
C ASP A 274 2.56 -18.15 -36.74
N GLN A 275 3.86 -18.28 -37.03
CA GLN A 275 4.54 -19.58 -37.10
C GLN A 275 5.43 -19.90 -35.89
N ARG A 276 5.88 -18.87 -35.17
CA ARG A 276 6.94 -18.99 -34.16
C ARG A 276 6.56 -18.41 -32.81
N LEU A 277 5.48 -17.64 -32.71
CA LEU A 277 5.03 -17.02 -31.49
C LEU A 277 3.77 -17.73 -30.96
N HIS A 278 3.77 -18.06 -29.68
CA HIS A 278 2.60 -18.49 -28.94
C HIS A 278 2.32 -17.49 -27.83
N ILE A 279 1.06 -17.11 -27.64
CA ILE A 279 0.64 -16.10 -26.67
C ILE A 279 -0.55 -16.65 -25.89
N ASP A 280 -0.43 -16.68 -24.57
CA ASP A 280 -1.47 -17.02 -23.61
C ASP A 280 -1.82 -15.77 -22.78
N THR A 281 -3.10 -15.42 -22.71
CA THR A 281 -3.60 -14.35 -21.84
C THR A 281 -4.23 -14.97 -20.59
N HIS A 282 -3.79 -14.54 -19.42
CA HIS A 282 -4.29 -15.00 -18.12
C HIS A 282 -5.50 -14.20 -17.65
N ASP A 283 -6.26 -14.74 -16.70
CA ASP A 283 -7.49 -14.13 -16.18
C ASP A 283 -7.26 -12.74 -15.54
N ASP A 284 -6.07 -12.49 -15.01
CA ASP A 284 -5.68 -11.21 -14.42
C ASP A 284 -5.21 -10.15 -15.44
N GLY A 285 -5.20 -10.53 -16.72
CA GLY A 285 -4.78 -9.72 -17.86
C GLY A 285 -3.29 -9.85 -18.21
N ARG A 286 -2.49 -10.63 -17.46
CA ARG A 286 -1.09 -10.88 -17.82
C ARG A 286 -1.00 -11.65 -19.13
N ILE A 287 0.13 -11.50 -19.81
CA ILE A 287 0.41 -12.20 -21.07
C ILE A 287 1.67 -13.03 -20.90
N SER A 288 1.60 -14.33 -21.18
CA SER A 288 2.77 -15.19 -21.34
C SER A 288 2.98 -15.47 -22.82
N ALA A 289 4.19 -15.23 -23.30
CA ALA A 289 4.55 -15.46 -24.69
C ALA A 289 5.77 -16.36 -24.81
N ARG A 290 5.75 -17.26 -25.81
CA ARG A 290 6.90 -18.07 -26.20
C ARG A 290 7.20 -17.84 -27.69
N PHE A 291 8.37 -17.29 -27.99
CA PHE A 291 8.90 -17.16 -29.34
C PHE A 291 9.97 -18.20 -29.61
N ARG A 292 9.84 -18.98 -30.68
CA ARG A 292 10.84 -19.96 -31.11
C ARG A 292 11.76 -19.39 -32.18
N PHE A 293 13.04 -19.25 -31.85
CA PHE A 293 14.08 -18.99 -32.83
C PHE A 293 14.56 -20.31 -33.43
N GLU A 294 14.73 -20.35 -34.75
CA GLU A 294 15.33 -21.47 -35.48
C GLU A 294 16.40 -20.91 -36.41
N GLY A 295 17.60 -21.48 -36.34
CA GLY A 295 18.73 -21.12 -37.17
C GLY A 295 19.69 -22.27 -37.34
N SER A 296 20.92 -21.96 -37.74
CA SER A 296 22.01 -22.92 -37.83
C SER A 296 23.32 -22.34 -37.31
N THR A 297 24.25 -23.22 -36.91
CA THR A 297 25.60 -22.80 -36.53
C THR A 297 26.38 -22.24 -37.72
N CYS A 298 27.41 -21.43 -37.46
CA CYS A 298 28.21 -20.75 -38.49
C CYS A 298 29.31 -21.62 -39.14
N SER A 299 29.51 -22.86 -38.69
CA SER A 299 30.54 -23.75 -39.25
C SER A 299 30.16 -24.26 -40.65
N ASN A 300 31.15 -24.64 -41.46
CA ASN A 300 30.91 -25.32 -42.73
C ASN A 300 30.11 -26.61 -42.44
N MET A 301 28.88 -26.68 -42.96
CA MET A 301 27.82 -27.68 -42.67
C MET A 301 26.82 -27.36 -41.53
N GLY A 302 26.78 -26.11 -41.04
CA GLY A 302 25.82 -25.54 -40.06
C GLY A 302 24.76 -26.48 -39.47
N HIS A 303 24.90 -26.81 -38.19
CA HIS A 303 23.95 -27.65 -37.47
C HIS A 303 22.68 -26.86 -37.15
N PRO A 304 21.47 -27.38 -37.44
CA PRO A 304 20.22 -26.76 -37.02
C PRO A 304 20.19 -26.58 -35.51
N LEU A 305 19.77 -25.41 -35.04
CA LEU A 305 19.58 -25.11 -33.62
C LEU A 305 18.29 -24.34 -33.41
N ALA A 306 17.66 -24.55 -32.27
CA ALA A 306 16.44 -23.88 -31.86
C ALA A 306 16.49 -23.44 -30.38
N PHE A 307 15.94 -22.25 -30.11
CA PHE A 307 15.84 -21.67 -28.78
C PHE A 307 14.45 -21.10 -28.55
N ASP A 308 13.93 -21.26 -27.34
CA ASP A 308 12.66 -20.69 -26.91
C ASP A 308 12.92 -19.46 -26.02
N TYR A 309 12.33 -18.34 -26.43
CA TYR A 309 12.30 -17.08 -25.68
C TYR A 309 10.96 -16.97 -24.99
N ARG A 310 10.96 -17.02 -23.66
CA ARG A 310 9.77 -16.86 -22.83
C ARG A 310 9.74 -15.45 -22.26
N ILE A 311 8.61 -14.78 -22.42
CA ILE A 311 8.41 -13.39 -22.00
C ILE A 311 7.07 -13.32 -21.27
N VAL A 312 7.06 -12.75 -20.06
CA VAL A 312 5.84 -12.46 -19.31
C VAL A 312 5.64 -10.95 -19.28
N LEU A 313 4.45 -10.50 -19.65
CA LEU A 313 4.06 -9.09 -19.65
C LEU A 313 2.98 -8.84 -18.60
N ALA A 314 3.05 -7.67 -17.98
CA ALA A 314 1.98 -7.12 -17.17
C ALA A 314 0.73 -6.86 -18.03
N PRO A 315 -0.45 -6.69 -17.41
CA PRO A 315 -1.66 -6.34 -18.13
C PRO A 315 -1.54 -5.04 -18.94
N ALA A 316 -2.45 -4.85 -19.90
CA ALA A 316 -2.48 -3.65 -20.75
C ALA A 316 -2.58 -2.35 -19.94
N ARG A 317 -3.32 -2.37 -18.81
CA ARG A 317 -3.41 -1.25 -17.84
C ARG A 317 -2.07 -0.85 -17.20
N ASP A 318 -1.07 -1.73 -17.30
CA ASP A 318 0.29 -1.54 -16.80
C ASP A 318 1.31 -1.44 -17.95
N ALA A 319 0.87 -0.95 -19.11
CA ALA A 319 1.68 -0.69 -20.30
C ALA A 319 2.39 -1.93 -20.90
N HIS A 320 1.85 -3.13 -20.68
CA HIS A 320 2.51 -4.39 -21.09
C HIS A 320 3.98 -4.47 -20.62
N ARG A 321 4.27 -4.03 -19.40
CA ARG A 321 5.62 -4.05 -18.83
C ARG A 321 6.21 -5.46 -18.86
N VAL A 322 7.45 -5.61 -19.31
CA VAL A 322 8.18 -6.88 -19.33
C VAL A 322 8.53 -7.29 -17.89
N LEU A 323 7.85 -8.30 -17.36
CA LEU A 323 8.00 -8.77 -15.98
C LEU A 323 9.09 -9.83 -15.86
N GLU A 324 9.11 -10.78 -16.79
CA GLU A 324 10.03 -11.90 -16.78
C GLU A 324 10.51 -12.23 -18.20
N THR A 325 11.75 -12.68 -18.31
CA THR A 325 12.36 -13.11 -19.56
C THR A 325 13.24 -14.33 -19.31
N ALA A 326 13.14 -15.34 -20.17
CA ALA A 326 14.04 -16.49 -20.17
C ALA A 326 14.37 -16.91 -21.60
N CYS A 327 15.59 -17.41 -21.82
CA CYS A 327 16.04 -17.95 -23.09
C CYS A 327 16.75 -19.28 -22.87
N ASP A 328 16.19 -20.34 -23.43
CA ASP A 328 16.69 -21.71 -23.25
C ASP A 328 16.69 -22.45 -24.60
N PRO A 329 17.52 -23.48 -24.79
CA PRO A 329 17.42 -24.37 -25.94
C PRO A 329 16.01 -24.97 -26.03
N ALA A 330 15.48 -25.06 -27.23
CA ALA A 330 14.16 -25.68 -27.43
C ALA A 330 14.21 -27.15 -26.99
N PRO A 331 13.10 -27.71 -26.47
CA PRO A 331 13.07 -29.11 -26.04
C PRO A 331 13.56 -30.08 -27.13
N GLY A 332 14.59 -30.85 -26.80
CA GLY A 332 15.21 -31.82 -27.72
C GLY A 332 16.25 -31.26 -28.68
N ASP A 333 16.54 -29.95 -28.65
CA ASP A 333 17.63 -29.36 -29.43
C ASP A 333 18.98 -29.80 -28.87
N THR A 334 19.90 -30.20 -29.74
CA THR A 334 21.31 -30.47 -29.41
C THR A 334 22.27 -29.70 -30.31
N GLY A 335 21.75 -28.94 -31.28
CA GLY A 335 22.56 -28.18 -32.23
C GLY A 335 23.30 -27.03 -31.57
N TYR A 336 22.73 -26.45 -30.51
CA TYR A 336 23.41 -25.42 -29.72
C TYR A 336 24.75 -25.88 -29.13
N GLN A 337 24.92 -27.19 -28.89
CA GLN A 337 26.15 -27.79 -28.35
C GLN A 337 27.29 -27.80 -29.37
N GLN A 338 26.98 -27.60 -30.65
CA GLN A 338 27.97 -27.52 -31.74
C GLN A 338 28.49 -26.09 -31.97
N GLN A 339 28.12 -25.13 -31.12
CA GLN A 339 28.64 -23.77 -31.19
C GLN A 339 30.06 -23.70 -30.63
N CYS A 340 30.97 -23.01 -31.32
CA CYS A 340 32.36 -22.87 -30.85
C CYS A 340 32.45 -22.25 -29.45
N ALA A 341 31.55 -21.33 -29.09
CA ALA A 341 31.50 -20.76 -27.75
C ALA A 341 31.16 -21.84 -26.70
N TYR A 342 30.15 -22.66 -26.98
CA TYR A 342 29.74 -23.76 -26.10
C TYR A 342 30.84 -24.83 -25.96
N LEU A 343 31.50 -25.20 -27.07
CA LEU A 343 32.61 -26.17 -27.04
C LEU A 343 33.83 -25.66 -26.27
N ARG A 344 34.00 -24.33 -26.18
CA ARG A 344 35.07 -23.70 -25.41
C ARG A 344 34.73 -23.61 -23.93
N ASP A 345 33.51 -23.16 -23.62
CA ASP A 345 32.99 -23.03 -22.25
C ASP A 345 31.46 -23.13 -22.28
N ALA A 346 30.93 -24.29 -21.89
CA ALA A 346 29.51 -24.58 -21.93
C ALA A 346 28.74 -23.76 -20.89
N ASP A 347 29.26 -23.67 -19.67
CA ASP A 347 28.59 -23.02 -18.54
C ASP A 347 28.53 -21.50 -18.76
N ASP A 348 29.65 -20.88 -19.14
CA ASP A 348 29.70 -19.44 -19.46
C ASP A 348 28.80 -19.08 -20.65
N THR A 349 28.79 -19.93 -21.68
CA THR A 349 27.94 -19.71 -22.85
C THR A 349 26.46 -19.79 -22.48
N MET A 350 26.04 -20.78 -21.69
CA MET A 350 24.64 -20.90 -21.28
C MET A 350 24.21 -19.80 -20.32
N ALA A 351 25.09 -19.40 -19.39
CA ALA A 351 24.85 -18.25 -18.51
C ALA A 351 24.69 -16.96 -19.32
N SER A 352 25.57 -16.73 -20.29
CA SER A 352 25.50 -15.60 -21.23
C SER A 352 24.22 -15.58 -22.07
N ILE A 353 23.71 -16.74 -22.49
CA ILE A 353 22.44 -16.84 -23.24
C ILE A 353 21.24 -16.51 -22.35
N ALA A 354 21.28 -16.91 -21.09
CA ALA A 354 20.21 -16.64 -20.13
C ALA A 354 20.15 -15.17 -19.66
N GLU A 355 21.15 -14.33 -20.02
CA GLU A 355 21.14 -12.91 -19.68
C GLU A 355 19.87 -12.20 -20.20
N PRO A 356 19.16 -11.47 -19.33
CA PRO A 356 17.93 -10.78 -19.71
C PRO A 356 18.23 -9.60 -20.66
N PRO A 357 17.30 -9.24 -21.56
CA PRO A 357 17.44 -8.06 -22.38
C PRO A 357 17.33 -6.78 -21.52
N PRO A 358 17.89 -5.65 -21.98
CA PRO A 358 17.91 -4.40 -21.21
C PRO A 358 16.52 -3.80 -20.95
N ILE A 359 15.48 -4.33 -21.61
CA ILE A 359 14.10 -3.86 -21.45
C ILE A 359 13.31 -4.61 -20.37
N LEU A 360 13.94 -5.52 -19.62
CA LEU A 360 13.31 -6.12 -18.43
C LEU A 360 12.89 -5.02 -17.44
N GLY A 361 11.64 -5.07 -16.97
CA GLY A 361 11.03 -4.04 -16.12
C GLY A 361 10.51 -2.81 -16.86
N GLN A 362 10.71 -2.69 -18.19
CA GLN A 362 10.26 -1.58 -19.01
C GLN A 362 8.97 -1.92 -19.79
N PRO A 363 8.19 -0.92 -20.26
CA PRO A 363 7.08 -1.14 -21.20
C PRO A 363 7.57 -1.85 -22.47
N LEU A 364 6.71 -2.68 -23.08
CA LEU A 364 7.09 -3.41 -24.29
C LEU A 364 7.53 -2.47 -25.43
N ASP A 365 6.93 -1.28 -25.56
CA ASP A 365 7.31 -0.24 -26.53
C ASP A 365 8.78 0.20 -26.44
N ALA A 366 9.48 -0.06 -25.33
CA ALA A 366 10.92 0.20 -25.20
C ALA A 366 11.74 -0.52 -26.29
N ILE A 367 11.25 -1.65 -26.83
CA ILE A 367 11.88 -2.36 -27.96
C ILE A 367 12.07 -1.48 -29.20
N LEU A 368 11.17 -0.50 -29.41
CA LEU A 368 11.18 0.37 -30.59
C LEU A 368 12.34 1.38 -30.57
N THR A 369 12.88 1.66 -29.39
CA THR A 369 14.02 2.58 -29.21
C THR A 369 15.32 1.86 -28.86
N TRP A 370 15.26 0.54 -28.61
CA TRP A 370 16.45 -0.25 -28.30
C TRP A 370 17.33 -0.46 -29.53
N GLN A 371 18.41 0.35 -29.60
CA GLN A 371 19.45 0.24 -30.60
C GLN A 371 20.29 -1.02 -30.41
N ARG A 372 20.43 -1.80 -31.49
CA ARG A 372 21.22 -3.03 -31.54
C ARG A 372 21.67 -3.31 -32.96
N GLU A 373 22.82 -3.94 -33.13
CA GLU A 373 23.28 -4.31 -34.46
C GLU A 373 22.59 -5.57 -34.96
N THR A 374 22.39 -5.66 -36.28
CA THR A 374 21.88 -6.87 -36.93
C THR A 374 22.99 -7.91 -37.08
N ARG A 375 22.68 -9.17 -36.73
CA ARG A 375 23.59 -10.31 -36.90
C ARG A 375 22.86 -11.43 -37.64
N GLN A 376 23.38 -11.83 -38.80
CA GLN A 376 22.77 -12.87 -39.63
C GLN A 376 23.10 -14.29 -39.15
N SER A 377 24.07 -14.45 -38.25
CA SER A 377 24.48 -15.72 -37.68
C SER A 377 23.42 -16.30 -36.73
N GLY A 378 23.17 -17.60 -36.85
CA GLY A 378 22.33 -18.34 -35.91
C GLY A 378 22.99 -18.58 -34.54
N CYS A 379 24.32 -18.52 -34.46
CA CYS A 379 25.06 -18.70 -33.20
C CYS A 379 24.85 -17.56 -32.18
N TYR A 380 25.12 -17.86 -30.91
CA TYR A 380 24.97 -17.00 -29.74
C TYR A 380 26.31 -16.55 -29.13
N CYS A 381 27.41 -16.74 -29.86
CA CYS A 381 28.79 -16.63 -29.37
C CYS A 381 29.16 -15.25 -28.80
N ASP A 382 28.49 -14.17 -29.24
CA ASP A 382 28.80 -12.81 -28.83
C ASP A 382 27.54 -12.05 -28.38
N ALA A 383 27.72 -11.05 -27.53
CA ALA A 383 26.63 -10.28 -26.93
C ALA A 383 25.74 -9.61 -27.99
N THR A 384 26.31 -9.15 -29.11
CA THR A 384 25.56 -8.55 -30.22
C THR A 384 24.63 -9.56 -30.88
N SER A 385 25.11 -10.79 -31.09
CA SER A 385 24.32 -11.90 -31.63
C SER A 385 23.16 -12.31 -30.72
N ARG A 386 23.34 -12.22 -29.39
CA ARG A 386 22.27 -12.46 -28.41
C ARG A 386 21.26 -11.31 -28.37
N ALA A 387 21.74 -10.07 -28.28
CA ALA A 387 20.91 -8.87 -28.34
C ALA A 387 20.05 -8.82 -29.61
N HIS A 388 20.62 -9.17 -30.76
CA HIS A 388 19.88 -9.25 -32.02
C HIS A 388 18.67 -10.18 -31.92
N LYS A 389 18.85 -11.40 -31.38
CA LYS A 389 17.81 -12.43 -31.31
C LYS A 389 16.74 -12.12 -30.26
N TRP A 390 17.12 -11.57 -29.11
CA TRP A 390 16.18 -10.96 -28.17
C TRP A 390 15.30 -9.91 -28.88
N GLY A 391 15.94 -9.08 -29.71
CA GLY A 391 15.25 -8.12 -30.55
C GLY A 391 14.23 -8.73 -31.50
N LEU A 392 14.55 -9.85 -32.15
CA LEU A 392 13.61 -10.56 -33.04
C LEU A 392 12.39 -11.05 -32.26
N ALA A 393 12.60 -11.66 -31.09
CA ALA A 393 11.52 -12.18 -30.25
C ALA A 393 10.59 -11.05 -29.77
N LEU A 394 11.17 -9.97 -29.25
CA LEU A 394 10.43 -8.83 -28.68
C LEU A 394 9.72 -7.99 -29.75
N GLU A 395 10.34 -7.75 -30.91
CA GLU A 395 9.64 -7.07 -32.01
C GLU A 395 8.50 -7.92 -32.58
N THR A 396 8.65 -9.25 -32.64
CA THR A 396 7.58 -10.16 -33.07
C THR A 396 6.41 -10.13 -32.09
N LEU A 397 6.70 -10.17 -30.78
CA LEU A 397 5.68 -10.07 -29.73
C LEU A 397 4.96 -8.71 -29.76
N HIS A 398 5.72 -7.61 -29.82
CA HIS A 398 5.15 -6.27 -29.93
C HIS A 398 4.27 -6.14 -31.18
N TYR A 399 4.76 -6.61 -32.34
CA TYR A 399 3.96 -6.64 -33.57
C TYR A 399 2.66 -7.40 -33.37
N ALA A 400 2.70 -8.64 -32.87
CA ALA A 400 1.51 -9.47 -32.69
C ALA A 400 0.47 -8.83 -31.77
N LEU A 401 0.89 -8.20 -30.67
CA LEU A 401 -0.02 -7.53 -29.74
C LEU A 401 -0.56 -6.20 -30.29
N SER A 402 0.24 -5.46 -31.06
CA SER A 402 -0.18 -4.19 -31.68
C SER A 402 -1.22 -4.33 -32.80
N GLN A 403 -1.41 -5.55 -33.34
CA GLN A 403 -2.38 -5.84 -34.40
C GLN A 403 -3.73 -6.36 -33.89
N LYS A 404 -3.84 -6.74 -32.60
CA LYS A 404 -5.11 -7.22 -32.04
C LYS A 404 -6.08 -6.02 -31.87
N PRO A 405 -7.34 -6.12 -32.34
CA PRO A 405 -8.32 -5.07 -32.07
C PRO A 405 -8.53 -4.94 -30.56
N LYS A 406 -8.72 -3.70 -30.07
CA LYS A 406 -9.10 -3.43 -28.68
C LYS A 406 -10.40 -4.20 -28.40
N SER A 407 -10.34 -5.24 -27.57
CA SER A 407 -11.50 -5.97 -27.06
C SER A 407 -12.18 -5.21 -25.94
#